data_AF-A0A7U7JS71-F1
#
_entry.id   AF-A0A7U7JS71-F1
#
_cell.length_a   1.000
_cell.length_b   1.000
_cell.length_c   1.000
_cell.angle_alpha   90.00
_cell.angle_beta   90.00
_cell.angle_gamma   90.00
#
_symmetry.space_group_name_H-M   'P 1'
#
loop_
_entity.id
_entity.type
_entity.pdbx_description
1 polymer ?
#
loop_
_entity_poly.entity_id
_entity_poly.type
_entity_poly.pdbx_seq_one_letter_code
_entity_poly.pdbx_strand_id
1 'polypeptide(L)'
;MKVLFSPIGNSDPWSNDRDGAMLHIVRHYQPDIVVLFFTESIWEGNKNIPGRKNFDWESIILKVSPGTKVNIKVDNIKYENDFDSYKDLFHFYINEIRTEYSEAEILLNVTSGTPQMESTLCLEYISNPNNMQCIQVSTPAPTEGPRRSFAKPETLIEDLNKVNDNEKVATNRSKSIDIISFREVMVRSQIKGLVDNYDYEGALNLVSNQKSFRNGKLLRKKLLALTNQIKTHEVFPEINVKYNNAALKKSLFHYLLVNMRYNRLDVAETLIRVKSIAEFILKTYLENHWTHLMIEVDGKPYLNAEDNLSFIYKYKLLLEKRKQNLDTSRILGLPAFIDMLSILEPKSKLLKEVKAVNDINGLRNSIAHNLEVLHLDENKNYKKIMLSVEAIKNMLNISFPEIDEQDYNYFEEKNKEFKELL
;
A
#
# COMPACT_ATOMS: atom_id res chain seq x y z
N MET A 1 -21.10 10.83 21.52
CA MET A 1 -21.34 9.72 22.46
C MET A 1 -20.02 9.03 22.74
N LYS A 2 -19.78 8.60 23.97
CA LYS A 2 -18.58 7.87 24.40
C LYS A 2 -18.95 6.53 25.02
N VAL A 3 -18.26 5.48 24.60
CA VAL A 3 -18.40 4.14 25.18
C VAL A 3 -17.06 3.70 25.75
N LEU A 4 -17.01 3.38 27.04
CA LEU A 4 -15.83 2.81 27.67
C LEU A 4 -15.90 1.28 27.64
N PHE A 5 -14.93 0.62 27.03
CA PHE A 5 -14.67 -0.80 27.24
C PHE A 5 -13.56 -0.95 28.28
N SER A 6 -13.90 -1.57 29.41
CA SER A 6 -12.96 -1.75 30.53
C SER A 6 -12.94 -3.19 31.01
N PRO A 7 -11.83 -3.92 30.81
CA PRO A 7 -11.53 -5.07 31.64
C PRO A 7 -11.51 -4.67 33.11
N ILE A 8 -11.71 -5.64 34.00
CA ILE A 8 -11.66 -5.44 35.45
C ILE A 8 -10.54 -6.27 36.06
N GLY A 9 -9.68 -5.60 36.82
CA GLY A 9 -8.60 -6.23 37.58
C GLY A 9 -8.83 -6.23 39.08
N ASN A 10 -7.82 -6.70 39.81
CA ASN A 10 -7.87 -6.76 41.28
C ASN A 10 -7.88 -5.38 41.95
N SER A 11 -7.34 -4.34 41.31
CA SER A 11 -7.32 -2.97 41.82
C SER A 11 -8.64 -2.21 41.62
N ASP A 12 -9.57 -2.75 40.84
CA ASP A 12 -10.88 -2.15 40.62
C ASP A 12 -11.89 -2.69 41.65
N PRO A 13 -12.89 -1.89 42.05
CA PRO A 13 -13.15 -0.51 41.63
C PRO A 13 -12.21 0.54 42.25
N TRP A 14 -11.57 0.24 43.38
CA TRP A 14 -10.56 1.09 44.03
C TRP A 14 -9.54 0.27 44.82
N SER A 15 -8.40 0.90 45.11
CA SER A 15 -7.36 0.36 45.98
C SER A 15 -6.62 1.48 46.69
N ASN A 16 -6.18 1.24 47.93
CA ASN A 16 -5.48 2.24 48.75
C ASN A 16 -6.20 3.60 48.83
N ASP A 17 -7.53 3.59 48.98
CA ASP A 17 -8.38 4.79 49.04
C ASP A 17 -8.28 5.70 47.79
N ARG A 18 -7.90 5.15 46.64
CA ARG A 18 -7.76 5.82 45.35
C ARG A 18 -8.51 5.05 44.27
N ASP A 19 -8.98 5.75 43.25
CA ASP A 19 -9.70 5.10 42.15
C ASP A 19 -8.84 4.01 41.49
N GLY A 20 -9.47 2.87 41.22
CA GLY A 20 -8.99 1.89 40.26
C GLY A 20 -9.02 2.50 38.85
N ALA A 21 -8.32 1.88 37.91
CA ALA A 21 -8.19 2.46 36.57
C ALA A 21 -9.55 2.64 35.88
N MET A 22 -10.46 1.67 36.03
CA MET A 22 -11.80 1.77 35.47
C MET A 22 -12.54 3.01 36.03
N LEU A 23 -12.61 3.14 37.36
CA LEU A 23 -13.38 4.20 37.99
C LEU A 23 -12.76 5.58 37.74
N HIS A 24 -11.43 5.65 37.67
CA HIS A 24 -10.69 6.87 37.33
C HIS A 24 -11.02 7.34 35.91
N ILE A 25 -11.08 6.42 34.94
CA ILE A 25 -11.48 6.75 33.56
C ILE A 25 -12.93 7.23 33.54
N VAL A 26 -13.85 6.52 34.19
CA VAL A 26 -15.27 6.93 34.28
C VAL A 26 -15.39 8.34 34.85
N ARG A 27 -14.70 8.64 35.97
CA ARG A 27 -14.75 9.94 36.63
C ARG A 27 -14.33 11.09 35.71
N HIS A 28 -13.24 10.92 34.96
CA HIS A 28 -12.68 12.01 34.17
C HIS A 28 -13.23 12.10 32.74
N TYR A 29 -13.68 11.00 32.15
CA TYR A 29 -14.17 10.97 30.77
C TYR A 29 -15.70 11.01 30.66
N GLN A 30 -16.42 10.68 31.75
CA GLN A 30 -17.88 10.66 31.85
C GLN A 30 -18.53 9.97 30.63
N PRO A 31 -18.23 8.68 30.39
CA PRO A 31 -18.77 7.96 29.23
C PRO A 31 -20.29 7.79 29.34
N ASP A 32 -20.99 7.82 28.22
CA ASP A 32 -22.44 7.57 28.19
C ASP A 32 -22.75 6.11 28.54
N ILE A 33 -21.86 5.19 28.12
CA ILE A 33 -21.98 3.75 28.35
C ILE A 33 -20.64 3.20 28.82
N VAL A 34 -20.68 2.29 29.80
CA VAL A 34 -19.53 1.52 30.25
C VAL A 34 -19.83 0.04 30.04
N VAL A 35 -18.96 -0.63 29.30
CA VAL A 35 -18.94 -2.08 29.14
C VAL A 35 -17.81 -2.63 30.00
N LEU A 36 -18.17 -3.29 31.09
CA LEU A 36 -17.24 -3.94 32.01
C LEU A 36 -17.03 -5.39 31.60
N PHE A 37 -15.78 -5.80 31.44
CA PHE A 37 -15.41 -7.18 31.16
C PHE A 37 -14.78 -7.84 32.39
N PHE A 38 -15.32 -8.99 32.78
CA PHE A 38 -14.81 -9.82 33.87
C PHE A 38 -14.49 -11.21 33.35
N THR A 39 -13.38 -11.77 33.83
CA THR A 39 -13.20 -13.23 33.81
C THR A 39 -14.07 -13.84 34.91
N GLU A 40 -14.58 -15.06 34.69
CA GLU A 40 -15.33 -15.81 35.69
C GLU A 40 -14.55 -15.94 37.02
N SER A 41 -13.23 -16.09 36.94
CA SER A 41 -12.36 -16.14 38.12
C SER A 41 -12.31 -14.85 38.93
N ILE A 42 -12.28 -13.67 38.29
CA ILE A 42 -12.34 -12.37 38.98
C ILE A 42 -13.75 -12.12 39.51
N TRP A 43 -14.76 -12.53 38.75
CA TRP A 43 -16.16 -12.40 39.14
C TRP A 43 -16.47 -13.19 40.42
N GLU A 44 -16.11 -14.47 40.45
CA GLU A 44 -16.34 -15.37 41.59
C GLU A 44 -15.33 -15.15 42.73
N GLY A 45 -14.10 -14.75 42.39
CA GLY A 45 -13.00 -14.57 43.35
C GLY A 45 -12.34 -15.87 43.77
N ASN A 46 -11.46 -15.78 44.76
CA ASN A 46 -10.76 -16.92 45.34
C ASN A 46 -10.65 -16.79 46.86
N LYS A 47 -9.99 -17.74 47.52
CA LYS A 47 -9.86 -17.77 49.00
C LYS A 47 -9.21 -16.51 49.59
N ASN A 48 -8.38 -15.80 48.83
CA ASN A 48 -7.60 -14.65 49.29
C ASN A 48 -8.15 -13.30 48.79
N ILE A 49 -8.92 -13.31 47.71
CA ILE A 49 -9.42 -12.12 47.03
C ILE A 49 -10.92 -12.29 46.80
N PRO A 50 -11.78 -11.44 47.40
CA PRO A 50 -13.23 -11.58 47.27
C PRO A 50 -13.69 -11.47 45.82
N GLY A 51 -14.74 -12.19 45.44
CA GLY A 51 -15.32 -12.05 44.09
C GLY A 51 -15.81 -10.65 43.81
N ARG A 52 -15.66 -10.20 42.56
CA ARG A 52 -16.13 -8.89 42.11
C ARG A 52 -17.65 -8.84 41.88
N LYS A 53 -18.32 -9.99 41.89
CA LYS A 53 -19.78 -10.12 41.74
C LYS A 53 -20.60 -9.42 42.82
N ASN A 54 -20.03 -9.26 44.02
CA ASN A 54 -20.73 -8.69 45.17
C ASN A 54 -20.69 -7.15 45.22
N PHE A 55 -19.98 -6.51 44.28
CA PHE A 55 -19.98 -5.05 44.17
C PHE A 55 -21.17 -4.60 43.32
N ASP A 56 -21.88 -3.58 43.81
CA ASP A 56 -22.89 -2.88 43.00
C ASP A 56 -22.20 -1.91 42.04
N TRP A 57 -21.73 -2.46 40.91
CA TRP A 57 -21.00 -1.71 39.89
C TRP A 57 -21.79 -0.55 39.30
N GLU A 58 -23.11 -0.71 39.18
CA GLU A 58 -24.00 0.33 38.66
C GLU A 58 -24.07 1.52 39.63
N SER A 59 -24.36 1.28 40.91
CA SER A 59 -24.38 2.34 41.92
C SER A 59 -23.01 3.01 42.09
N ILE A 60 -21.92 2.24 42.05
CA ILE A 60 -20.55 2.79 42.14
C ILE A 60 -20.28 3.76 40.97
N ILE A 61 -20.58 3.35 39.74
CA ILE A 61 -20.34 4.16 38.54
C ILE A 61 -21.26 5.39 38.52
N LEU A 62 -22.55 5.22 38.81
CA LEU A 62 -23.51 6.33 38.84
C LEU A 62 -23.17 7.37 39.90
N LYS A 63 -22.47 6.99 40.97
CA LYS A 63 -22.00 7.95 41.98
C LYS A 63 -20.98 8.94 41.43
N VAL A 64 -20.16 8.53 40.46
CA VAL A 64 -19.13 9.37 39.84
C VAL A 64 -19.54 9.89 38.47
N SER A 65 -20.49 9.25 37.81
CA SER A 65 -21.01 9.58 36.48
C SER A 65 -22.51 9.27 36.37
N PRO A 66 -23.39 10.18 36.85
CA PRO A 66 -24.83 9.92 37.06
C PRO A 66 -25.67 9.59 35.82
N GLY A 67 -25.14 9.76 34.60
CA GLY A 67 -25.82 9.47 33.35
C GLY A 67 -25.34 8.21 32.63
N THR A 68 -24.43 7.46 33.23
CA THR A 68 -23.76 6.34 32.56
C THR A 68 -24.55 5.05 32.65
N LYS A 69 -24.84 4.43 31.50
CA LYS A 69 -25.37 3.06 31.44
C LYS A 69 -24.26 2.04 31.64
N VAL A 70 -24.49 1.03 32.50
CA VAL A 70 -23.50 -0.01 32.80
C VAL A 70 -23.94 -1.34 32.18
N ASN A 71 -23.08 -1.92 31.34
CA ASN A 71 -23.23 -3.25 30.76
C ASN A 71 -22.11 -4.15 31.31
N ILE A 72 -22.48 -5.30 31.88
CA ILE A 72 -21.51 -6.26 32.44
C ILE A 72 -21.42 -7.47 31.50
N LYS A 73 -20.18 -7.87 31.17
CA LYS A 73 -19.84 -9.08 30.42
C LYS A 73 -18.97 -9.96 31.32
N VAL A 74 -19.33 -11.23 31.45
CA VAL A 74 -18.60 -12.23 32.24
C VAL A 74 -18.34 -13.43 31.35
N ASP A 75 -17.08 -13.80 31.17
CA ASP A 75 -16.69 -14.95 30.36
C ASP A 75 -15.78 -15.91 31.12
N ASN A 76 -15.95 -17.19 30.85
CA ASN A 76 -15.03 -18.22 31.34
C ASN A 76 -13.79 -18.27 30.46
N ILE A 77 -12.64 -17.95 31.05
CA ILE A 77 -11.34 -17.94 30.37
C ILE A 77 -10.50 -19.11 30.86
N LYS A 78 -10.24 -20.07 29.97
CA LYS A 78 -9.48 -21.28 30.31
C LYS A 78 -8.04 -20.98 30.72
N TYR A 79 -7.38 -20.07 30.02
CA TYR A 79 -6.00 -19.66 30.29
C TYR A 79 -5.89 -18.14 30.31
N GLU A 80 -5.94 -17.55 31.51
CA GLU A 80 -5.99 -16.10 31.69
C GLU A 80 -4.70 -15.36 31.28
N ASN A 81 -3.60 -16.09 31.20
CA ASN A 81 -2.30 -15.57 30.80
C ASN A 81 -2.00 -15.79 29.32
N ASP A 82 -2.97 -16.28 28.55
CA ASP A 82 -2.86 -16.54 27.11
C ASP A 82 -3.49 -15.40 26.30
N PHE A 83 -2.77 -14.92 25.29
CA PHE A 83 -3.27 -13.90 24.37
C PHE A 83 -4.43 -14.40 23.51
N ASP A 84 -4.37 -15.68 23.10
CA ASP A 84 -5.39 -16.26 22.22
C ASP A 84 -6.77 -16.31 22.89
N SER A 85 -6.81 -16.34 24.22
CA SER A 85 -8.04 -16.27 25.01
C SER A 85 -8.80 -14.95 24.83
N TYR A 86 -8.11 -13.85 24.53
CA TYR A 86 -8.72 -12.51 24.49
C TYR A 86 -8.80 -11.91 23.10
N LYS A 87 -7.95 -12.34 22.17
CA LYS A 87 -7.85 -11.73 20.83
C LYS A 87 -9.20 -11.69 20.12
N ASP A 88 -9.85 -12.84 19.94
CA ASP A 88 -11.12 -12.91 19.21
C ASP A 88 -12.28 -12.40 20.08
N LEU A 89 -12.20 -12.57 21.40
CA LEU A 89 -13.23 -12.15 22.35
C LEU A 89 -13.35 -10.63 22.47
N PHE A 90 -12.23 -9.92 22.64
CA PHE A 90 -12.23 -8.46 22.72
C PHE A 90 -12.57 -7.86 21.36
N HIS A 91 -12.09 -8.45 20.27
CA HIS A 91 -12.49 -8.05 18.93
C HIS A 91 -14.01 -8.15 18.73
N PHE A 92 -14.62 -9.26 19.16
CA PHE A 92 -16.06 -9.44 19.14
C PHE A 92 -16.79 -8.34 19.92
N TYR A 93 -16.43 -8.10 21.18
CA TYR A 93 -17.10 -7.08 22.01
C TYR A 93 -16.93 -5.66 21.48
N ILE A 94 -15.74 -5.31 20.98
CA ILE A 94 -15.50 -3.98 20.42
C ILE A 94 -16.29 -3.81 19.12
N ASN A 95 -16.45 -4.86 18.31
CA ASN A 95 -17.31 -4.80 17.13
C ASN A 95 -18.80 -4.76 17.46
N GLU A 96 -19.27 -5.42 18.52
CA GLU A 96 -20.63 -5.25 19.02
C GLU A 96 -20.89 -3.77 19.35
N ILE A 97 -19.98 -3.14 20.11
CA ILE A 97 -20.06 -1.72 20.46
C ILE A 97 -20.09 -0.83 19.20
N ARG A 98 -19.22 -1.09 18.22
CA ARG A 98 -19.20 -0.33 16.95
C ARG A 98 -20.48 -0.49 16.15
N THR A 99 -21.09 -1.68 16.18
CA THR A 99 -22.30 -1.96 15.42
C THR A 99 -23.50 -1.29 16.07
N GLU A 100 -23.60 -1.36 17.39
CA GLU A 100 -24.69 -0.76 18.16
C GLU A 100 -24.58 0.79 18.22
N TYR A 101 -23.34 1.31 18.25
CA TYR A 101 -23.04 2.73 18.41
C TYR A 101 -22.05 3.24 17.34
N SER A 102 -22.47 3.27 16.07
CA SER A 102 -21.58 3.50 14.90
C SER A 102 -20.74 4.79 14.93
N GLU A 103 -21.27 5.87 15.51
CA GLU A 103 -20.61 7.17 15.61
C GLU A 103 -19.98 7.44 17.00
N ALA A 104 -19.96 6.45 17.89
CA ALA A 104 -19.40 6.63 19.21
C ALA A 104 -17.87 6.62 19.22
N GLU A 105 -17.31 7.44 20.10
CA GLU A 105 -15.90 7.36 20.48
C GLU A 105 -15.73 6.22 21.50
N ILE A 106 -14.89 5.24 21.19
CA ILE A 106 -14.63 4.09 22.05
C ILE A 106 -13.36 4.35 22.87
N LEU A 107 -13.50 4.40 24.18
CA LEU A 107 -12.40 4.49 25.13
C LEU A 107 -12.02 3.07 25.55
N LEU A 108 -10.76 2.69 25.40
CA LEU A 108 -10.23 1.40 25.83
C LEU A 108 -9.40 1.60 27.10
N ASN A 109 -9.80 0.96 28.20
CA ASN A 109 -8.97 0.92 29.40
C ASN A 109 -7.80 -0.04 29.18
N VAL A 110 -6.59 0.51 29.01
CA VAL A 110 -5.35 -0.27 28.83
C VAL A 110 -4.53 -0.32 30.13
N THR A 111 -5.19 -0.44 31.27
CA THR A 111 -4.56 -0.51 32.61
C THR A 111 -5.23 -1.51 33.55
N SER A 112 -6.53 -1.74 33.43
CA SER A 112 -7.20 -2.80 34.20
C SER A 112 -7.02 -4.17 33.55
N GLY A 113 -7.05 -5.22 34.39
CA GLY A 113 -6.96 -6.61 33.94
C GLY A 113 -5.54 -7.17 33.99
N THR A 114 -5.28 -8.21 33.20
CA THR A 114 -3.94 -8.79 33.06
C THR A 114 -3.14 -8.04 31.96
N PRO A 115 -1.80 -8.12 31.97
CA PRO A 115 -1.00 -7.53 30.89
C PRO A 115 -1.37 -8.02 29.48
N GLN A 116 -1.90 -9.24 29.36
CA GLN A 116 -2.41 -9.80 28.10
C GLN A 116 -3.67 -9.07 27.62
N MET A 117 -4.59 -8.72 28.53
CA MET A 117 -5.77 -7.93 28.20
C MET A 117 -5.38 -6.54 27.73
N GLU A 118 -4.50 -5.85 28.48
CA GLU A 118 -3.98 -4.51 28.14
C GLU A 118 -3.33 -4.51 26.74
N SER A 119 -2.46 -5.49 26.49
CA SER A 119 -1.75 -5.64 25.22
C SER A 119 -2.71 -5.97 24.07
N THR A 120 -3.72 -6.81 24.29
CA THR A 120 -4.74 -7.15 23.29
C THR A 120 -5.54 -5.92 22.87
N LEU A 121 -5.95 -5.08 23.83
CA LEU A 121 -6.64 -3.82 23.54
C LEU A 121 -5.75 -2.83 22.77
N CYS A 122 -4.47 -2.74 23.13
CA CYS A 122 -3.50 -1.95 22.37
C CYS A 122 -3.39 -2.45 20.91
N LEU A 123 -3.36 -3.76 20.69
CA LEU A 123 -3.29 -4.35 19.35
C LEU A 123 -4.57 -4.14 18.53
N GLU A 124 -5.75 -4.23 19.16
CA GLU A 124 -7.02 -3.90 18.51
C GLU A 124 -7.05 -2.43 18.07
N TYR A 125 -6.57 -1.52 18.92
CA TYR A 125 -6.42 -0.11 18.56
C TYR A 125 -5.45 0.13 17.39
N ILE A 126 -4.27 -0.50 17.41
CA ILE A 126 -3.29 -0.39 16.31
C ILE A 126 -3.89 -0.90 14.99
N SER A 127 -4.67 -1.98 15.05
CA SER A 127 -5.30 -2.62 13.89
C SER A 127 -6.46 -1.77 13.34
N ASN A 128 -7.27 -1.18 14.21
CA ASN A 128 -8.48 -0.44 13.84
C ASN A 128 -8.62 0.87 14.64
N PRO A 129 -7.81 1.91 14.40
CA PRO A 129 -7.74 3.09 15.27
C PRO A 129 -8.94 4.05 15.17
N ASN A 130 -9.83 3.86 14.19
CA ASN A 130 -10.91 4.79 13.90
C ASN A 130 -11.87 4.92 15.10
N ASN A 131 -12.13 6.17 15.50
CA ASN A 131 -13.02 6.52 16.62
C ASN A 131 -12.70 5.77 17.93
N MET A 132 -11.41 5.48 18.17
CA MET A 132 -10.97 4.83 19.41
C MET A 132 -9.82 5.56 20.08
N GLN A 133 -9.70 5.36 21.39
CA GLN A 133 -8.62 5.91 22.20
C GLN A 133 -8.20 4.93 23.30
N CYS A 134 -6.90 4.67 23.43
CA CYS A 134 -6.36 3.89 24.55
C CYS A 134 -6.06 4.82 25.73
N ILE A 135 -6.71 4.59 26.86
CA ILE A 135 -6.55 5.37 28.09
C ILE A 135 -5.77 4.56 29.12
N GLN A 136 -4.62 5.10 29.53
CA GLN A 136 -3.78 4.54 30.58
C GLN A 136 -3.98 5.33 31.88
N VAL A 137 -4.02 4.64 33.03
CA VAL A 137 -4.10 5.28 34.34
C VAL A 137 -2.84 4.96 35.14
N SER A 138 -2.10 5.98 35.55
CA SER A 138 -0.89 5.77 36.37
C SER A 138 -1.25 5.32 37.78
N THR A 139 -0.47 4.42 38.39
CA THR A 139 -0.65 4.05 39.81
C THR A 139 -0.53 5.32 40.69
N PRO A 140 -1.39 5.51 41.71
CA PRO A 140 -1.26 6.64 42.62
C PRO A 140 0.08 6.58 43.38
N ALA A 141 0.58 7.74 43.82
CA ALA A 141 1.81 7.80 44.60
C ALA A 141 1.72 6.88 45.84
N PRO A 142 2.82 6.23 46.26
CA PRO A 142 2.78 5.31 47.39
C PRO A 142 2.29 6.05 48.63
N THR A 143 1.19 5.59 49.23
CA THR A 143 0.84 5.94 50.59
C THR A 143 1.76 5.17 51.53
N GLU A 144 2.40 5.86 52.49
CA GLU A 144 3.24 5.22 53.50
C GLU A 144 2.42 4.19 54.29
N GLY A 145 2.75 2.90 54.15
CA GLY A 145 2.04 1.81 54.84
C GLY A 145 2.45 0.42 54.33
N PRO A 146 2.41 -0.63 55.17
CA PRO A 146 3.05 -1.91 54.84
C PRO A 146 2.18 -2.87 54.01
N ARG A 147 0.93 -2.53 53.67
CA ARG A 147 0.02 -3.43 52.92
C ARG A 147 -0.90 -2.67 51.95
N ARG A 148 -1.03 -3.18 50.73
CA ARG A 148 -2.09 -2.76 49.79
C ARG A 148 -3.46 -3.10 50.37
N SER A 149 -4.36 -2.13 50.44
CA SER A 149 -5.78 -2.35 50.71
C SER A 149 -6.55 -2.41 49.40
N PHE A 150 -7.44 -3.39 49.28
CA PHE A 150 -8.36 -3.54 48.16
C PHE A 150 -9.77 -3.23 48.61
N ALA A 151 -10.61 -2.83 47.66
CA ALA A 151 -12.04 -2.62 47.88
C ALA A 151 -12.71 -3.86 48.51
N LYS A 152 -13.69 -3.61 49.37
CA LYS A 152 -14.48 -4.62 50.06
C LYS A 152 -15.98 -4.30 49.90
N PRO A 153 -16.84 -5.28 49.55
CA PRO A 153 -18.27 -5.04 49.42
C PRO A 153 -18.93 -4.58 50.73
N GLU A 154 -18.43 -5.02 51.89
CA GLU A 154 -19.05 -4.76 53.19
C GLU A 154 -18.97 -3.29 53.62
N THR A 155 -17.93 -2.58 53.16
CA THR A 155 -17.66 -1.16 53.50
C THR A 155 -17.86 -0.22 52.32
N LEU A 156 -18.59 -0.69 51.29
CA LEU A 156 -18.71 -0.03 49.98
C LEU A 156 -19.05 1.46 50.06
N ILE A 157 -20.07 1.85 50.84
CA ILE A 157 -20.54 3.24 50.89
C ILE A 157 -19.52 4.17 51.57
N GLU A 158 -18.97 3.73 52.70
CA GLU A 158 -17.99 4.52 53.46
C GLU A 158 -16.68 4.68 52.69
N ASP A 159 -16.17 3.58 52.12
CA ASP A 159 -14.94 3.58 51.33
C ASP A 159 -15.10 4.40 50.05
N LEU A 160 -16.23 4.28 49.34
CA LEU A 160 -16.47 5.05 48.12
C LEU A 160 -16.55 6.55 48.40
N ASN A 161 -17.17 6.97 49.51
CA ASN A 161 -17.20 8.38 49.90
C ASN A 161 -15.78 8.90 50.20
N LYS A 162 -14.98 8.11 50.92
CA LYS A 162 -13.57 8.42 51.20
C LYS A 162 -12.73 8.53 49.93
N VAL A 163 -12.86 7.57 49.00
CA VAL A 163 -12.18 7.58 47.70
C VAL A 163 -12.60 8.83 46.90
N ASN A 164 -13.89 9.15 46.87
CA ASN A 164 -14.39 10.35 46.19
C ASN A 164 -13.79 11.64 46.77
N ASP A 165 -13.69 11.76 48.10
CA ASP A 165 -13.08 12.93 48.73
C ASP A 165 -11.58 13.04 48.43
N ASN A 166 -10.88 11.91 48.40
CA ASN A 166 -9.47 11.87 48.01
C ASN A 166 -9.24 12.27 46.54
N GLU A 167 -10.11 11.84 45.63
CA GLU A 167 -9.97 12.14 44.20
C GLU A 167 -10.39 13.58 43.84
N LYS A 168 -11.28 14.22 44.62
CA LYS A 168 -11.65 15.65 44.42
C LYS A 168 -10.46 16.60 44.45
N VAL A 169 -9.46 16.30 45.29
CA VAL A 169 -8.26 17.14 45.47
C VAL A 169 -7.05 16.63 44.69
N ALA A 170 -7.21 15.51 43.98
CA ALA A 170 -6.09 14.87 43.31
C ALA A 170 -5.95 15.30 41.85
N THR A 171 -4.74 15.11 41.32
CA THR A 171 -4.49 15.31 39.90
C THR A 171 -5.04 14.15 39.07
N ASN A 172 -5.47 14.46 37.84
CA ASN A 172 -5.87 13.42 36.90
C ASN A 172 -4.65 12.56 36.50
N ARG A 173 -4.73 11.24 36.75
CA ARG A 173 -3.71 10.24 36.44
C ARG A 173 -3.93 9.54 35.09
N SER A 174 -5.03 9.82 34.40
CA SER A 174 -5.32 9.24 33.09
C SER A 174 -4.57 9.96 31.97
N LYS A 175 -4.06 9.22 31.01
CA LYS A 175 -3.43 9.75 29.81
C LYS A 175 -3.79 8.89 28.60
N SER A 176 -4.10 9.56 27.49
CA SER A 176 -4.16 8.89 26.18
C SER A 176 -2.76 8.48 25.74
N ILE A 177 -2.58 7.22 25.41
CA ILE A 177 -1.31 6.75 24.84
C ILE A 177 -1.32 6.90 23.32
N ASP A 178 -0.17 7.33 22.77
CA ASP A 178 0.03 7.45 21.33
C ASP A 178 0.88 6.28 20.82
N ILE A 179 0.23 5.15 20.56
CA ILE A 179 0.83 3.94 20.01
C ILE A 179 0.55 3.80 18.50
N ILE A 180 0.00 4.84 17.85
CA ILE A 180 -0.29 4.82 16.41
C ILE A 180 0.99 4.75 15.57
N SER A 181 2.12 5.16 16.15
CA SER A 181 3.45 5.06 15.54
C SER A 181 3.82 3.63 15.14
N PHE A 182 3.35 2.61 15.87
CA PHE A 182 3.56 1.20 15.49
C PHE A 182 2.80 0.83 14.20
N ARG A 183 1.56 1.32 14.04
CA ARG A 183 0.79 1.18 12.80
C ARG A 183 1.54 1.83 11.64
N GLU A 184 2.11 3.01 11.87
CA GLU A 184 2.86 3.73 10.85
C GLU A 184 4.03 2.88 10.32
N VAL A 185 4.81 2.24 11.20
CA VAL A 185 5.92 1.35 10.79
C VAL A 185 5.44 0.21 9.89
N MET A 186 4.32 -0.43 10.25
CA MET A 186 3.73 -1.51 9.45
C MET A 186 3.31 -1.00 8.06
N VAL A 187 2.64 0.16 8.01
CA VAL A 187 2.18 0.73 6.74
C VAL A 187 3.36 1.19 5.88
N ARG A 188 4.45 1.72 6.47
CA ARG A 188 5.69 2.01 5.72
C ARG A 188 6.23 0.74 5.07
N SER A 189 6.26 -0.38 5.78
CA SER A 189 6.73 -1.66 5.23
C SER A 189 5.88 -2.13 4.05
N GLN A 190 4.54 -2.01 4.16
CA GLN A 190 3.63 -2.34 3.06
C GLN A 190 3.85 -1.45 1.84
N ILE A 191 3.97 -0.13 2.04
CA ILE A 191 4.22 0.81 0.93
C ILE A 191 5.55 0.49 0.25
N LYS A 192 6.61 0.15 1.01
CA LYS A 192 7.89 -0.28 0.44
C LYS A 192 7.71 -1.48 -0.50
N GLY A 193 6.98 -2.51 -0.07
CA GLY A 193 6.71 -3.68 -0.90
C GLY A 193 5.90 -3.36 -2.17
N LEU A 194 4.92 -2.44 -2.07
CA LEU A 194 4.13 -2.00 -3.23
C LEU A 194 4.99 -1.22 -4.23
N VAL A 195 5.81 -0.30 -3.75
CA VAL A 195 6.76 0.48 -4.56
C VAL A 195 7.77 -0.43 -5.26
N ASP A 196 8.28 -1.44 -4.56
CA ASP A 196 9.22 -2.44 -5.12
C ASP A 196 8.60 -3.28 -6.26
N ASN A 197 7.28 -3.45 -6.27
CA ASN A 197 6.55 -4.11 -7.34
C ASN A 197 5.92 -3.13 -8.34
N TYR A 198 6.33 -1.85 -8.33
CA TYR A 198 5.80 -0.77 -9.16
C TYR A 198 4.28 -0.57 -9.02
N ASP A 199 3.68 -0.97 -7.90
CA ASP A 199 2.27 -0.72 -7.56
C ASP A 199 2.09 0.64 -6.88
N TYR A 200 2.29 1.68 -7.68
CA TYR A 200 2.20 3.07 -7.23
C TYR A 200 0.79 3.50 -6.82
N GLU A 201 -0.24 2.88 -7.40
CA GLU A 201 -1.63 3.17 -7.06
C GLU A 201 -2.03 2.53 -5.73
N GLY A 202 -1.63 1.28 -5.48
CA GLY A 202 -1.73 0.66 -4.16
C GLY A 202 -0.99 1.46 -3.09
N ALA A 203 0.25 1.90 -3.39
CA ALA A 203 1.02 2.75 -2.49
C ALA A 203 0.31 4.07 -2.19
N LEU A 204 -0.24 4.74 -3.21
CA LEU A 204 -1.01 5.97 -3.05
C LEU A 204 -2.24 5.79 -2.16
N ASN A 205 -2.97 4.68 -2.33
CA ASN A 205 -4.15 4.35 -1.51
C ASN A 205 -3.79 4.19 -0.03
N LEU A 206 -2.72 3.46 0.27
CA LEU A 206 -2.26 3.30 1.66
C LEU A 206 -1.83 4.63 2.28
N VAL A 207 -1.03 5.44 1.58
CA VAL A 207 -0.58 6.74 2.10
C VAL A 207 -1.76 7.69 2.33
N SER A 208 -2.77 7.65 1.46
CA SER A 208 -3.96 8.52 1.56
C SER A 208 -4.83 8.21 2.77
N ASN A 209 -4.83 6.96 3.23
CA ASN A 209 -5.58 6.53 4.41
C ASN A 209 -4.82 6.72 5.73
N GLN A 210 -3.55 7.16 5.70
CA GLN A 210 -2.78 7.43 6.91
C GLN A 210 -2.61 8.94 7.13
N LYS A 211 -3.10 9.43 8.27
CA LYS A 211 -2.95 10.85 8.66
C LYS A 211 -1.59 11.16 9.29
N SER A 212 -0.87 10.15 9.78
CA SER A 212 0.33 10.31 10.63
C SER A 212 1.66 10.46 9.86
N PHE A 213 1.69 10.26 8.55
CA PHE A 213 2.96 10.35 7.80
C PHE A 213 3.53 11.76 7.73
N ARG A 214 4.74 11.96 8.27
CA ARG A 214 5.47 13.24 8.28
C ARG A 214 5.55 13.88 6.89
N ASN A 215 5.93 13.12 5.85
CA ASN A 215 6.02 13.60 4.47
C ASN A 215 4.83 13.17 3.60
N GLY A 216 3.73 12.72 4.20
CA GLY A 216 2.61 12.10 3.49
C GLY A 216 1.99 13.00 2.40
N LYS A 217 2.01 14.33 2.56
CA LYS A 217 1.53 15.26 1.51
C LYS A 217 2.42 15.24 0.27
N LEU A 218 3.74 15.27 0.44
CA LEU A 218 4.70 15.26 -0.66
C LEU A 218 4.71 13.90 -1.37
N LEU A 219 4.69 12.82 -0.58
CA LEU A 219 4.64 11.46 -1.11
C LEU A 219 3.39 11.22 -1.96
N ARG A 220 2.19 11.62 -1.47
CA ARG A 220 0.94 11.56 -2.25
C ARG A 220 1.02 12.33 -3.56
N LYS A 221 1.55 13.56 -3.52
CA LYS A 221 1.68 14.40 -4.71
C LYS A 221 2.55 13.73 -5.78
N LYS A 222 3.72 13.20 -5.38
CA LYS A 222 4.64 12.54 -6.31
C LYS A 222 4.08 11.21 -6.84
N LEU A 223 3.48 10.38 -5.98
CA LEU A 223 2.84 9.12 -6.40
C LEU A 223 1.69 9.38 -7.38
N LEU A 224 0.81 10.34 -7.06
CA LEU A 224 -0.30 10.72 -7.95
C LEU A 224 0.21 11.19 -9.32
N ALA A 225 1.22 12.06 -9.35
CA ALA A 225 1.82 12.52 -10.61
C ALA A 225 2.37 11.36 -11.43
N LEU A 226 3.15 10.46 -10.81
CA LEU A 226 3.73 9.29 -11.47
C LEU A 226 2.64 8.35 -12.01
N THR A 227 1.61 8.07 -11.22
CA THR A 227 0.49 7.22 -11.66
C THR A 227 -0.26 7.82 -12.85
N ASN A 228 -0.49 9.14 -12.86
CA ASN A 228 -1.13 9.82 -13.97
C ASN A 228 -0.28 9.74 -15.24
N GLN A 229 1.03 10.01 -15.13
CA GLN A 229 1.97 9.92 -16.26
C GLN A 229 1.98 8.53 -16.89
N ILE A 230 1.99 7.47 -16.07
CA ILE A 230 1.91 6.09 -16.55
C ILE A 230 0.57 5.83 -17.24
N LYS A 231 -0.55 6.28 -16.67
CA LYS A 231 -1.91 6.05 -17.21
C LYS A 231 -2.16 6.78 -18.52
N THR A 232 -1.65 8.00 -18.66
CA THR A 232 -1.89 8.86 -19.84
C THR A 232 -0.77 8.81 -20.87
N HIS A 233 0.28 8.03 -20.62
CA HIS A 233 1.50 8.00 -21.42
C HIS A 233 2.17 9.38 -21.56
N GLU A 234 2.08 10.23 -20.53
CA GLU A 234 2.78 11.51 -20.47
C GLU A 234 4.25 11.29 -20.10
N VAL A 235 5.17 11.82 -20.93
CA VAL A 235 6.61 11.69 -20.70
C VAL A 235 7.00 12.29 -19.35
N PHE A 236 7.84 11.56 -18.60
CA PHE A 236 8.30 11.98 -17.28
C PHE A 236 8.99 13.35 -17.33
N PRO A 237 8.69 14.29 -16.39
CA PRO A 237 9.23 15.64 -16.39
C PRO A 237 10.76 15.69 -16.44
N GLU A 238 11.44 14.79 -15.72
CA GLU A 238 12.90 14.70 -15.69
C GLU A 238 13.46 14.37 -17.08
N ILE A 239 12.85 13.42 -17.78
CA ILE A 239 13.20 13.05 -19.16
C ILE A 239 12.85 14.20 -20.12
N ASN A 240 11.71 14.86 -19.91
CA ASN A 240 11.23 15.92 -20.78
C ASN A 240 12.13 17.17 -20.76
N VAL A 241 12.70 17.48 -19.59
CA VAL A 241 13.67 18.57 -19.40
C VAL A 241 15.07 18.18 -19.88
N LYS A 242 15.51 16.93 -19.64
CA LYS A 242 16.87 16.47 -19.99
C LYS A 242 17.11 16.37 -21.49
N TYR A 243 16.10 15.97 -22.27
CA TYR A 243 16.26 15.71 -23.70
C TYR A 243 15.43 16.64 -24.59
N ASN A 244 16.06 17.16 -25.64
CA ASN A 244 15.38 18.01 -26.64
C ASN A 244 14.63 17.18 -27.68
N ASN A 245 15.18 16.05 -28.13
CA ASN A 245 14.63 15.22 -29.18
C ASN A 245 13.30 14.56 -28.74
N ALA A 246 12.19 14.92 -29.40
CA ALA A 246 10.86 14.41 -29.06
C ALA A 246 10.70 12.90 -29.31
N ALA A 247 11.34 12.36 -30.34
CA ALA A 247 11.28 10.94 -30.65
C ALA A 247 12.08 10.13 -29.63
N LEU A 248 13.26 10.61 -29.22
CA LEU A 248 14.02 10.03 -28.11
C LEU A 248 13.17 9.97 -26.85
N LYS A 249 12.60 11.11 -26.43
CA LYS A 249 11.79 11.22 -25.20
C LYS A 249 10.67 10.20 -25.17
N LYS A 250 9.92 10.07 -26.26
CA LYS A 250 8.83 9.10 -26.39
C LYS A 250 9.36 7.66 -26.36
N SER A 251 10.43 7.38 -27.10
CA SER A 251 10.97 6.01 -27.21
C SER A 251 11.53 5.53 -25.87
N LEU A 252 12.31 6.37 -25.18
CA LEU A 252 12.84 6.08 -23.84
C LEU A 252 11.70 5.90 -22.83
N PHE A 253 10.72 6.81 -22.81
CA PHE A 253 9.56 6.69 -21.94
C PHE A 253 8.81 5.36 -22.13
N HIS A 254 8.48 5.00 -23.37
CA HIS A 254 7.78 3.76 -23.65
C HIS A 254 8.62 2.51 -23.36
N TYR A 255 9.95 2.57 -23.52
CA TYR A 255 10.84 1.52 -23.05
C TYR A 255 10.79 1.38 -21.52
N LEU A 256 10.87 2.48 -20.78
CA LEU A 256 10.79 2.44 -19.31
C LEU A 256 9.48 1.76 -18.87
N LEU A 257 8.35 2.12 -19.50
CA LEU A 257 7.07 1.47 -19.22
C LEU A 257 7.08 -0.03 -19.56
N VAL A 258 7.57 -0.43 -20.73
CA VAL A 258 7.54 -1.84 -21.14
C VAL A 258 8.48 -2.70 -20.29
N ASN A 259 9.62 -2.13 -19.88
CA ASN A 259 10.57 -2.78 -18.97
C ASN A 259 9.98 -2.93 -17.57
N MET A 260 9.32 -1.89 -17.05
CA MET A 260 8.59 -1.97 -15.77
C MET A 260 7.50 -3.04 -15.80
N ARG A 261 6.70 -3.10 -16.88
CA ARG A 261 5.68 -4.13 -17.11
C ARG A 261 6.28 -5.54 -17.15
N TYR A 262 7.40 -5.69 -17.84
CA TYR A 262 8.13 -6.96 -17.89
C TYR A 262 8.62 -7.39 -16.51
N ASN A 263 9.24 -6.48 -15.75
CA ASN A 263 9.81 -6.77 -14.42
C ASN A 263 8.75 -7.21 -13.41
N ARG A 264 7.51 -6.71 -13.52
CA ARG A 264 6.37 -7.15 -12.69
C ARG A 264 5.55 -8.29 -13.29
N LEU A 265 6.05 -8.91 -14.37
CA LEU A 265 5.43 -10.04 -15.08
C LEU A 265 4.08 -9.75 -15.75
N ASP A 266 3.81 -8.50 -16.16
CA ASP A 266 2.69 -8.13 -17.04
C ASP A 266 2.99 -8.54 -18.50
N VAL A 267 3.30 -9.83 -18.72
CA VAL A 267 3.97 -10.35 -19.93
C VAL A 267 3.16 -10.22 -21.22
N ALA A 268 1.82 -10.30 -21.15
CA ALA A 268 0.97 -10.12 -22.32
C ALA A 268 0.97 -8.65 -22.79
N GLU A 269 0.89 -7.70 -21.86
CA GLU A 269 0.99 -6.27 -22.15
C GLU A 269 2.38 -5.91 -22.71
N THR A 270 3.44 -6.46 -22.13
CA THR A 270 4.82 -6.35 -22.65
C THR A 270 4.89 -6.84 -24.09
N LEU A 271 4.39 -8.05 -24.35
CA LEU A 271 4.38 -8.67 -25.69
C LEU A 271 3.63 -7.83 -26.73
N ILE A 272 2.50 -7.22 -26.36
CA ILE A 272 1.70 -6.40 -27.28
C ILE A 272 2.44 -5.12 -27.67
N ARG A 273 3.14 -4.49 -26.71
CA ARG A 273 3.75 -3.15 -26.85
C ARG A 273 5.12 -3.16 -27.51
N VAL A 274 5.92 -4.21 -27.28
CA VAL A 274 7.32 -4.27 -27.74
C VAL A 274 7.46 -4.05 -29.27
N LYS A 275 6.53 -4.62 -30.06
CA LYS A 275 6.52 -4.45 -31.51
C LYS A 275 6.35 -2.99 -31.93
N SER A 276 5.36 -2.29 -31.35
CA SER A 276 5.07 -0.90 -31.70
C SER A 276 6.22 0.03 -31.33
N ILE A 277 6.93 -0.26 -30.23
CA ILE A 277 8.11 0.52 -29.82
C ILE A 277 9.26 0.28 -30.80
N ALA A 278 9.54 -0.98 -31.17
CA ALA A 278 10.56 -1.30 -32.17
C ALA A 278 10.28 -0.64 -33.52
N GLU A 279 9.02 -0.66 -33.94
CA GLU A 279 8.56 -0.05 -35.19
C GLU A 279 8.78 1.46 -35.16
N PHE A 280 8.45 2.14 -34.06
CA PHE A 280 8.70 3.56 -33.89
C PHE A 280 10.19 3.90 -33.93
N ILE A 281 11.03 3.15 -33.21
CA ILE A 281 12.49 3.38 -33.18
C ILE A 281 13.10 3.20 -34.58
N LEU A 282 12.74 2.13 -35.30
CA LEU A 282 13.25 1.90 -36.65
C LEU A 282 12.76 2.92 -37.66
N LYS A 283 11.48 3.32 -37.59
CA LYS A 283 10.92 4.40 -38.41
C LYS A 283 11.77 5.66 -38.21
N THR A 284 11.94 6.11 -36.97
CA THR A 284 12.72 7.32 -36.66
C THR A 284 14.18 7.20 -37.09
N TYR A 285 14.80 6.03 -36.89
CA TYR A 285 16.17 5.81 -37.33
C TYR A 285 16.31 5.97 -38.85
N LEU A 286 15.41 5.36 -39.62
CA LEU A 286 15.38 5.47 -41.08
C LEU A 286 15.13 6.91 -41.53
N GLU A 287 14.19 7.63 -40.91
CA GLU A 287 13.88 9.03 -41.23
C GLU A 287 15.09 9.96 -40.97
N ASN A 288 15.83 9.73 -39.90
CA ASN A 288 16.99 10.54 -39.55
C ASN A 288 18.19 10.32 -40.49
N HIS A 289 18.37 9.10 -41.01
CA HIS A 289 19.51 8.74 -41.85
C HIS A 289 19.20 8.85 -43.36
N TRP A 290 17.93 8.70 -43.75
CA TRP A 290 17.45 8.76 -45.13
C TRP A 290 16.14 9.56 -45.21
N THR A 291 16.27 10.89 -45.13
CA THR A 291 15.17 11.87 -44.95
C THR A 291 14.05 11.83 -45.99
N HIS A 292 14.31 11.33 -47.20
CA HIS A 292 13.35 11.32 -48.31
C HIS A 292 12.87 9.92 -48.69
N LEU A 293 13.29 8.89 -47.95
CA LEU A 293 12.91 7.49 -48.21
C LEU A 293 11.41 7.24 -47.99
N MET A 294 10.79 7.99 -47.08
CA MET A 294 9.41 7.83 -46.67
C MET A 294 8.70 9.18 -46.66
N ILE A 295 7.41 9.14 -46.92
CA ILE A 295 6.49 10.27 -46.79
C ILE A 295 5.43 9.95 -45.74
N GLU A 296 5.01 10.97 -45.00
CA GLU A 296 3.94 10.85 -44.02
C GLU A 296 2.63 11.40 -44.60
N VAL A 297 1.61 10.56 -44.66
CA VAL A 297 0.25 10.93 -45.09
C VAL A 297 -0.71 10.53 -43.98
N ASP A 298 -1.47 11.48 -43.45
CA ASP A 298 -2.40 11.29 -42.31
C ASP A 298 -1.76 10.58 -41.10
N GLY A 299 -0.51 10.92 -40.78
CA GLY A 299 0.23 10.35 -39.65
C GLY A 299 0.72 8.91 -39.87
N LYS A 300 0.66 8.41 -41.11
CA LYS A 300 1.10 7.05 -41.49
C LYS A 300 2.27 7.12 -42.47
N PRO A 301 3.29 6.27 -42.30
CA PRO A 301 4.46 6.24 -43.19
C PRO A 301 4.16 5.44 -44.47
N TYR A 302 4.50 6.00 -45.63
CA TYR A 302 4.44 5.38 -46.94
C TYR A 302 5.81 5.47 -47.62
N LEU A 303 6.08 4.55 -48.55
CA LEU A 303 7.32 4.56 -49.32
C LEU A 303 7.30 5.72 -50.32
N ASN A 304 8.36 6.52 -50.35
CA ASN A 304 8.55 7.49 -51.40
C ASN A 304 9.15 6.81 -52.64
N ALA A 305 8.33 6.56 -53.66
CA ALA A 305 8.77 5.87 -54.87
C ALA A 305 9.44 6.77 -55.91
N GLU A 306 9.38 8.10 -55.70
CA GLU A 306 9.96 9.08 -56.60
C GLU A 306 11.44 9.34 -56.30
N ASP A 307 11.90 8.93 -55.11
CA ASP A 307 13.27 9.11 -54.67
C ASP A 307 14.07 7.80 -54.65
N ASN A 308 15.38 7.91 -54.92
CA ASN A 308 16.37 6.82 -54.91
C ASN A 308 15.94 5.54 -55.69
N LEU A 309 15.83 5.67 -57.02
CA LEU A 309 15.50 4.56 -57.94
C LEU A 309 16.35 3.28 -57.72
N SER A 310 17.60 3.43 -57.29
CA SER A 310 18.50 2.31 -56.98
C SER A 310 18.01 1.50 -55.78
N PHE A 311 17.56 2.18 -54.71
CA PHE A 311 16.92 1.54 -53.58
C PHE A 311 15.60 0.87 -53.99
N ILE A 312 14.72 1.59 -54.70
CA ILE A 312 13.41 1.07 -55.13
C ILE A 312 13.55 -0.21 -55.96
N TYR A 313 14.52 -0.25 -56.88
CA TYR A 313 14.82 -1.45 -57.66
C TYR A 313 15.22 -2.64 -56.78
N LYS A 314 16.14 -2.43 -55.82
CA LYS A 314 16.54 -3.49 -54.87
C LYS A 314 15.40 -3.94 -53.97
N TYR A 315 14.54 -3.00 -53.54
CA TYR A 315 13.38 -3.29 -52.72
C TYR A 315 12.34 -4.11 -53.48
N LYS A 316 12.08 -3.76 -54.74
CA LYS A 316 11.23 -4.54 -55.65
C LYS A 316 11.75 -5.98 -55.82
N LEU A 317 13.06 -6.15 -56.07
CA LEU A 317 13.67 -7.49 -56.18
C LEU A 317 13.51 -8.32 -54.89
N LEU A 318 13.59 -7.68 -53.71
CA LEU A 318 13.38 -8.34 -52.43
C LEU A 318 11.92 -8.80 -52.28
N LEU A 319 10.95 -7.96 -52.66
CA LEU A 319 9.52 -8.30 -52.63
C LEU A 319 9.19 -9.43 -53.61
N GLU A 320 9.75 -9.41 -54.82
CA GLU A 320 9.56 -10.45 -55.83
C GLU A 320 10.03 -11.83 -55.33
N LYS A 321 11.16 -11.89 -54.61
CA LYS A 321 11.63 -13.13 -53.95
C LYS A 321 10.61 -13.69 -52.94
N ARG A 322 9.76 -12.85 -52.38
CA ARG A 322 8.68 -13.22 -51.44
C ARG A 322 7.31 -13.32 -52.12
N LYS A 323 7.26 -13.27 -53.46
CA LYS A 323 6.02 -13.25 -54.26
C LYS A 323 5.07 -12.09 -53.89
N GLN A 324 5.64 -10.94 -53.56
CA GLN A 324 4.90 -9.70 -53.28
C GLN A 324 5.19 -8.67 -54.37
N ASN A 325 4.19 -7.85 -54.71
CA ASN A 325 4.35 -6.73 -55.62
C ASN A 325 4.71 -5.46 -54.84
N LEU A 326 5.47 -4.57 -55.49
CA LEU A 326 5.67 -3.23 -54.95
C LEU A 326 4.33 -2.47 -54.98
N ASP A 327 3.84 -2.08 -53.81
CA ASP A 327 2.65 -1.26 -53.65
C ASP A 327 3.02 -0.04 -52.79
N THR A 328 3.09 1.11 -53.42
CA THR A 328 3.47 2.39 -52.80
C THR A 328 2.33 3.00 -51.99
N SER A 329 1.10 2.51 -52.16
CA SER A 329 -0.06 2.90 -51.37
C SER A 329 -0.18 2.14 -50.04
N ARG A 330 0.68 1.14 -49.82
CA ARG A 330 0.68 0.34 -48.60
C ARG A 330 1.39 1.07 -47.46
N ILE A 331 0.74 1.13 -46.30
CA ILE A 331 1.33 1.62 -45.06
C ILE A 331 2.55 0.78 -44.70
N LEU A 332 3.66 1.45 -44.40
CA LEU A 332 4.88 0.82 -43.92
C LEU A 332 4.74 0.45 -42.44
N GLY A 333 5.10 -0.78 -42.11
CA GLY A 333 5.22 -1.23 -40.73
C GLY A 333 6.53 -1.98 -40.52
N LEU A 334 6.68 -2.62 -39.37
CA LEU A 334 7.94 -3.25 -38.97
C LEU A 334 8.60 -4.14 -40.05
N PRO A 335 7.89 -5.05 -40.77
CA PRO A 335 8.52 -5.86 -41.81
C PRO A 335 9.12 -5.04 -42.95
N ALA A 336 8.44 -3.96 -43.36
CA ALA A 336 8.94 -3.08 -44.40
C ALA A 336 10.21 -2.37 -43.93
N PHE A 337 10.21 -1.80 -42.71
CA PHE A 337 11.39 -1.13 -42.16
C PHE A 337 12.61 -2.05 -42.04
N ILE A 338 12.41 -3.31 -41.65
CA ILE A 338 13.48 -4.33 -41.63
C ILE A 338 14.03 -4.53 -43.05
N ASP A 339 13.15 -4.69 -44.04
CA ASP A 339 13.57 -4.88 -45.44
C ASP A 339 14.33 -3.66 -45.97
N MET A 340 13.84 -2.44 -45.69
CA MET A 340 14.52 -1.20 -46.07
C MET A 340 15.93 -1.12 -45.47
N LEU A 341 16.04 -1.35 -44.16
CA LEU A 341 17.32 -1.33 -43.47
C LEU A 341 18.26 -2.43 -43.97
N SER A 342 17.73 -3.61 -44.32
CA SER A 342 18.53 -4.72 -44.88
C SER A 342 19.17 -4.39 -46.23
N ILE A 343 18.57 -3.47 -46.99
CA ILE A 343 19.09 -3.01 -48.28
C ILE A 343 20.07 -1.86 -48.09
N LEU A 344 19.71 -0.90 -47.23
CA LEU A 344 20.46 0.34 -47.02
C LEU A 344 21.70 0.12 -46.16
N GLU A 345 21.58 -0.68 -45.11
CA GLU A 345 22.66 -0.97 -44.16
C GLU A 345 22.66 -2.47 -43.75
N PRO A 346 23.08 -3.39 -44.64
CA PRO A 346 22.98 -4.84 -44.41
C PRO A 346 23.75 -5.37 -43.19
N LYS A 347 24.72 -4.60 -42.68
CA LYS A 347 25.55 -4.94 -41.51
C LYS A 347 25.12 -4.21 -40.24
N SER A 348 23.99 -3.50 -40.27
CA SER A 348 23.48 -2.74 -39.14
C SER A 348 23.31 -3.63 -37.91
N LYS A 349 23.73 -3.12 -36.74
CA LYS A 349 23.45 -3.81 -35.47
C LYS A 349 21.94 -3.84 -35.19
N LEU A 350 21.19 -2.84 -35.66
CA LEU A 350 19.72 -2.79 -35.51
C LEU A 350 19.01 -3.98 -36.17
N LEU A 351 19.53 -4.49 -37.30
CA LEU A 351 18.99 -5.69 -37.94
C LEU A 351 19.14 -6.95 -37.06
N LYS A 352 20.17 -6.99 -36.20
CA LYS A 352 20.36 -8.09 -35.25
C LYS A 352 19.36 -7.98 -34.10
N GLU A 353 19.20 -6.77 -33.55
CA GLU A 353 18.29 -6.54 -32.41
C GLU A 353 16.83 -6.75 -32.81
N VAL A 354 16.39 -6.18 -33.94
CA VAL A 354 14.99 -6.29 -34.39
C VAL A 354 14.58 -7.75 -34.68
N LYS A 355 15.54 -8.64 -34.94
CA LYS A 355 15.25 -10.07 -35.11
C LYS A 355 14.57 -10.66 -33.87
N ALA A 356 15.01 -10.29 -32.66
CA ALA A 356 14.38 -10.76 -31.42
C ALA A 356 12.92 -10.30 -31.29
N VAL A 357 12.61 -9.10 -31.78
CA VAL A 357 11.22 -8.58 -31.84
C VAL A 357 10.41 -9.28 -32.93
N ASN A 358 11.03 -9.60 -34.08
CA ASN A 358 10.36 -10.31 -35.15
C ASN A 358 10.05 -11.77 -34.78
N ASP A 359 10.91 -12.41 -33.98
CA ASP A 359 10.75 -13.81 -33.53
C ASP A 359 9.50 -14.02 -32.68
N ILE A 360 8.98 -12.97 -32.03
CA ILE A 360 7.74 -13.00 -31.24
C ILE A 360 6.51 -12.48 -31.99
N ASN A 361 6.64 -12.07 -33.26
CA ASN A 361 5.53 -11.46 -34.00
C ASN A 361 4.33 -12.42 -34.18
N GLY A 362 4.58 -13.71 -34.40
CA GLY A 362 3.53 -14.72 -34.47
C GLY A 362 2.78 -14.89 -33.14
N LEU A 363 3.54 -15.03 -32.04
CA LEU A 363 3.00 -15.11 -30.69
C LEU A 363 2.19 -13.85 -30.33
N ARG A 364 2.74 -12.67 -30.60
CA ARG A 364 2.05 -11.39 -30.39
C ARG A 364 0.73 -11.33 -31.15
N ASN A 365 0.68 -11.77 -32.41
CA ASN A 365 -0.56 -11.76 -33.18
C ASN A 365 -1.62 -12.69 -32.59
N SER A 366 -1.22 -13.88 -32.14
CA SER A 366 -2.12 -14.83 -31.45
C SER A 366 -2.73 -14.20 -30.19
N ILE A 367 -1.92 -13.57 -29.33
CA ILE A 367 -2.43 -12.92 -28.11
C ILE A 367 -3.23 -11.65 -28.42
N ALA A 368 -2.73 -10.77 -29.28
CA ALA A 368 -3.29 -9.43 -29.49
C ALA A 368 -4.50 -9.39 -30.45
N HIS A 369 -4.57 -10.32 -31.41
CA HIS A 369 -5.63 -10.34 -32.42
C HIS A 369 -6.58 -11.52 -32.29
N ASN A 370 -6.11 -12.66 -31.75
CA ASN A 370 -6.97 -13.84 -31.53
C ASN A 370 -7.38 -14.01 -30.06
N LEU A 371 -6.88 -13.17 -29.14
CA LEU A 371 -7.17 -13.25 -27.70
C LEU A 371 -6.81 -14.61 -27.07
N GLU A 372 -5.78 -15.27 -27.61
CA GLU A 372 -5.29 -16.54 -27.09
C GLU A 372 -4.58 -16.36 -25.73
N VAL A 373 -4.47 -17.46 -24.97
CA VAL A 373 -3.77 -17.47 -23.67
C VAL A 373 -2.25 -17.52 -23.88
N LEU A 374 -1.51 -16.71 -23.14
CA LEU A 374 -0.05 -16.71 -23.18
C LEU A 374 0.53 -17.78 -22.24
N HIS A 375 1.05 -18.87 -22.82
CA HIS A 375 1.79 -19.90 -22.11
C HIS A 375 3.30 -19.59 -22.10
N LEU A 376 3.85 -19.17 -20.95
CA LEU A 376 5.26 -18.77 -20.82
C LEU A 376 6.24 -19.95 -20.88
N ASP A 377 5.83 -21.12 -20.37
CA ASP A 377 6.65 -22.33 -20.26
C ASP A 377 6.80 -23.07 -21.59
N GLU A 378 5.95 -22.76 -22.57
CA GLU A 378 5.98 -23.36 -23.90
C GLU A 378 6.92 -22.60 -24.83
N ASN A 379 7.54 -23.33 -25.77
CA ASN A 379 8.28 -22.76 -26.91
C ASN A 379 9.34 -21.69 -26.53
N LYS A 380 9.82 -21.72 -25.27
CA LYS A 380 10.72 -20.73 -24.67
C LYS A 380 10.16 -19.30 -24.73
N ASN A 381 8.83 -19.14 -24.63
CA ASN A 381 8.15 -17.85 -24.76
C ASN A 381 8.64 -16.83 -23.74
N TYR A 382 8.84 -17.23 -22.47
CA TYR A 382 9.46 -16.36 -21.47
C TYR A 382 10.78 -15.74 -21.95
N LYS A 383 11.71 -16.58 -22.42
CA LYS A 383 13.01 -16.13 -22.91
C LYS A 383 12.91 -15.24 -24.16
N LYS A 384 11.99 -15.55 -25.08
CA LYS A 384 11.81 -14.74 -26.29
C LYS A 384 11.27 -13.34 -25.95
N ILE A 385 10.33 -13.24 -25.02
CA ILE A 385 9.80 -11.95 -24.55
C ILE A 385 10.92 -11.14 -23.87
N MET A 386 11.68 -11.75 -22.96
CA MET A 386 12.84 -11.10 -22.31
C MET A 386 13.81 -10.52 -23.35
N LEU A 387 14.26 -11.35 -24.31
CA LEU A 387 15.18 -10.92 -25.35
C LEU A 387 14.61 -9.80 -26.23
N SER A 388 13.29 -9.79 -26.46
CA SER A 388 12.65 -8.72 -27.21
C SER A 388 12.67 -7.38 -26.47
N VAL A 389 12.54 -7.38 -25.14
CA VAL A 389 12.63 -6.17 -24.30
C VAL A 389 14.07 -5.66 -24.27
N GLU A 390 15.05 -6.56 -24.10
CA GLU A 390 16.48 -6.24 -24.19
C GLU A 390 16.84 -5.63 -25.55
N ALA A 391 16.28 -6.20 -26.64
CA ALA A 391 16.50 -5.68 -27.98
C ALA A 391 15.99 -4.23 -28.13
N ILE A 392 14.86 -3.85 -27.51
CA ILE A 392 14.41 -2.44 -27.53
C ILE A 392 15.45 -1.52 -26.90
N LYS A 393 16.01 -1.90 -25.75
CA LYS A 393 17.09 -1.11 -25.10
C LYS A 393 18.29 -0.95 -26.02
N ASN A 394 18.72 -2.03 -26.65
CA ASN A 394 19.85 -2.01 -27.57
C ASN A 394 19.55 -1.15 -28.80
N MET A 395 18.35 -1.23 -29.35
CA MET A 395 17.90 -0.39 -30.46
C MET A 395 17.90 1.09 -30.08
N LEU A 396 17.42 1.44 -28.88
CA LEU A 396 17.50 2.80 -28.35
C LEU A 396 18.95 3.30 -28.29
N ASN A 397 19.87 2.51 -27.72
CA ASN A 397 21.28 2.90 -27.62
C ASN A 397 21.96 3.08 -28.98
N ILE A 398 21.51 2.37 -30.02
CA ILE A 398 22.02 2.53 -31.38
C ILE A 398 21.41 3.77 -32.06
N SER A 399 20.09 3.97 -31.91
CA SER A 399 19.37 5.04 -32.60
C SER A 399 19.48 6.40 -31.91
N PHE A 400 19.73 6.42 -30.61
CA PHE A 400 19.81 7.60 -29.75
C PHE A 400 21.00 7.44 -28.77
N PRO A 401 22.24 7.54 -29.26
CA PRO A 401 23.44 7.35 -28.43
C PRO A 401 23.60 8.41 -27.33
N GLU A 402 22.82 9.49 -27.36
CA GLU A 402 22.80 10.53 -26.34
C GLU A 402 22.03 10.15 -25.07
N ILE A 403 21.31 9.01 -25.05
CA ILE A 403 20.64 8.52 -23.84
C ILE A 403 21.69 8.14 -22.80
N ASP A 404 21.56 8.74 -21.61
CA ASP A 404 22.34 8.38 -20.43
C ASP A 404 21.88 7.04 -19.87
N GLU A 405 22.82 6.12 -19.65
CA GLU A 405 22.55 4.77 -19.16
C GLU A 405 21.82 4.78 -17.80
N GLN A 406 22.04 5.82 -16.98
CA GLN A 406 21.36 5.96 -15.69
C GLN A 406 19.85 6.16 -15.82
N ASP A 407 19.38 6.75 -16.93
CA ASP A 407 17.96 7.05 -17.10
C ASP A 407 17.12 5.78 -17.33
N TYR A 408 17.74 4.67 -17.71
CA TYR A 408 17.07 3.36 -17.76
C TYR A 408 16.63 2.86 -16.37
N ASN A 409 17.23 3.39 -15.31
CA ASN A 409 16.90 3.07 -13.92
C ASN A 409 15.90 4.08 -13.31
N TYR A 410 15.19 4.86 -14.13
CA TYR A 410 14.26 5.90 -13.67
C TYR A 410 13.32 5.43 -12.55
N PHE A 411 12.70 4.25 -12.72
CA PHE A 411 11.78 3.73 -11.71
C PHE A 411 12.48 3.33 -10.41
N GLU A 412 13.71 2.82 -10.48
CA GLU A 412 14.47 2.45 -9.27
C GLU A 412 14.88 3.69 -8.47
N GLU A 413 15.31 4.76 -9.16
CA GLU A 413 15.59 6.04 -8.52
C GLU A 413 14.31 6.65 -7.92
N LYS A 414 13.17 6.58 -8.62
CA LYS A 414 11.88 7.00 -8.05
C LYS A 414 11.45 6.18 -6.85
N ASN A 415 11.65 4.88 -6.90
CA ASN A 415 11.37 3.99 -5.77
C ASN A 415 12.22 4.36 -4.56
N LYS A 416 13.49 4.66 -4.76
CA LYS A 416 14.39 5.15 -3.71
C LYS A 416 13.93 6.50 -3.14
N GLU A 417 13.58 7.47 -3.99
CA GLU A 417 13.01 8.75 -3.55
C GLU A 417 11.75 8.55 -2.68
N PHE A 418 10.85 7.64 -3.08
CA PHE A 418 9.64 7.35 -2.29
C PHE A 418 9.98 6.74 -0.94
N LYS A 419 10.96 5.83 -0.90
CA LYS A 419 11.42 5.18 0.33
C LYS A 419 12.08 6.13 1.31
N GLU A 420 12.78 7.15 0.83
CA GLU A 420 13.39 8.20 1.66
C GLU A 420 12.34 9.14 2.28
N LEU A 421 11.16 9.26 1.65
CA LEU A 421 10.05 10.07 2.17
C LEU A 421 9.19 9.34 3.22
N LEU A 422 9.27 8.00 3.30
CA LEU A 422 8.57 7.17 4.30
C LEU A 422 9.31 7.17 5.65
#